data_AF-A0A963PK18-F1
#
_entry.id   AF-A0A963PK18-F1
#
_cell.length_a   1.000
_cell.length_b   1.000
_cell.length_c   1.000
_cell.angle_alpha   90.00
_cell.angle_beta   90.00
_cell.angle_gamma   90.00
#
_symmetry.space_group_name_H-M   'P 1'
#
loop_
_entity.id
_entity.type
_entity.pdbx_description
1 polymer ?
#
loop_
_entity_poly.entity_id
_entity_poly.type
_entity_poly.pdbx_seq_one_letter_code
_entity_poly.pdbx_strand_id
1 'polypeptide(L)'
;MSATAAPDPTAAHSRFVQRVRRRYEKELDCLPAGTPVKSTMSACVEALRTRGLTVPAALRVMRQLVMERLVVLDCEQGAPLSDITRAVTELAELALDQACTLAFADLDELYGAP
;
A
#
# COMPACT_ATOMS: atom_id res chain seq x y z
N MET A 1 27.62 -2.71 -28.19
CA MET A 1 26.37 -2.36 -27.51
C MET A 1 25.96 -3.56 -26.68
N SER A 2 26.38 -3.61 -25.42
CA SER A 2 26.01 -4.72 -24.53
C SER A 2 24.55 -4.55 -24.10
N ALA A 3 23.74 -5.57 -24.32
CA ALA A 3 22.38 -5.65 -23.81
C ALA A 3 22.44 -5.72 -22.28
N THR A 4 21.92 -4.69 -21.59
CA THR A 4 21.66 -4.75 -20.16
C THR A 4 20.60 -5.83 -19.96
N ALA A 5 21.00 -6.99 -19.44
CA ALA A 5 20.07 -8.02 -18.99
C ALA A 5 19.09 -7.37 -18.00
N ALA A 6 17.79 -7.59 -18.20
CA ALA A 6 16.79 -7.16 -17.23
C ALA A 6 17.21 -7.72 -15.85
N PRO A 7 17.16 -6.91 -14.78
CA PRO A 7 17.51 -7.39 -13.45
C PRO A 7 16.70 -8.65 -13.13
N ASP A 8 17.34 -9.65 -12.56
CA ASP A 8 16.65 -10.84 -12.07
C ASP A 8 15.49 -10.40 -11.16
N PRO A 9 14.29 -10.99 -11.28
CA PRO A 9 13.13 -10.58 -10.50
C PRO A 9 13.27 -11.10 -9.06
N THR A 10 14.22 -10.55 -8.30
CA THR A 10 14.60 -10.99 -6.96
C THR A 10 13.42 -10.89 -5.98
N ALA A 11 12.52 -9.92 -6.17
CA ALA A 11 11.31 -9.81 -5.37
C ALA A 11 10.34 -10.97 -5.64
N ALA A 12 10.34 -11.54 -6.84
CA ALA A 12 9.50 -12.71 -7.16
C ALA A 12 9.91 -13.97 -6.38
N HIS A 13 11.13 -14.04 -5.83
CA HIS A 13 11.55 -15.11 -4.92
C HIS A 13 11.01 -14.95 -3.49
N SER A 14 10.52 -13.76 -3.13
CA SER A 14 9.91 -13.52 -1.83
C SER A 14 8.54 -14.20 -1.73
N ARG A 15 8.40 -15.14 -0.79
CA ARG A 15 7.12 -15.81 -0.48
C ARG A 15 6.03 -14.81 -0.07
N PHE A 16 6.42 -13.66 0.49
CA PHE A 16 5.50 -12.58 0.80
C PHE A 16 4.93 -11.98 -0.49
N VAL A 17 5.79 -11.54 -1.41
CA VAL A 17 5.41 -10.95 -2.70
C VAL A 17 4.54 -11.90 -3.51
N GLN A 18 4.92 -13.17 -3.62
CA GLN A 18 4.12 -14.20 -4.30
C GLN A 18 2.69 -14.30 -3.73
N ARG A 19 2.56 -14.27 -2.40
CA ARG A 19 1.27 -14.36 -1.72
C ARG A 19 0.42 -13.12 -1.95
N VAL A 20 1.02 -11.93 -1.87
CA VAL A 20 0.32 -10.66 -2.13
C VAL A 20 -0.17 -10.63 -3.56
N ARG A 21 0.70 -10.90 -4.54
CA ARG A 21 0.35 -10.87 -5.97
C ARG A 21 -0.78 -11.83 -6.32
N ARG A 22 -0.77 -13.04 -5.73
CA ARG A 22 -1.86 -14.02 -5.93
C ARG A 22 -3.15 -13.61 -5.22
N ARG A 23 -3.07 -13.11 -3.99
CA ARG A 23 -4.25 -12.81 -3.18
C ARG A 23 -4.96 -11.54 -3.64
N TYR A 24 -4.20 -10.54 -4.06
CA TYR A 24 -4.68 -9.20 -4.39
C TYR A 24 -4.44 -8.86 -5.86
N GLU A 25 -4.47 -9.88 -6.72
CA GLU A 25 -4.23 -9.75 -8.17
C GLU A 25 -5.09 -8.65 -8.79
N LYS A 26 -6.35 -8.56 -8.36
CA LYS A 26 -7.31 -7.57 -8.87
C LYS A 26 -6.99 -6.18 -8.37
N GLU A 27 -6.41 -6.04 -7.19
CA GLU A 27 -6.18 -4.78 -6.48
C GLU A 27 -4.78 -4.21 -6.66
N LEU A 28 -3.83 -4.98 -7.21
CA LEU A 28 -2.46 -4.50 -7.48
C LEU A 28 -2.43 -3.20 -8.30
N ASP A 29 -3.39 -3.03 -9.21
CA ASP A 29 -3.54 -1.86 -10.07
C ASP A 29 -3.99 -0.59 -9.34
N CYS A 30 -4.53 -0.71 -8.12
CA CYS A 30 -4.95 0.43 -7.30
C CYS A 30 -3.74 1.22 -6.78
N LEU A 31 -2.55 0.63 -6.75
CA LEU A 31 -1.31 1.32 -6.36
C LEU A 31 -0.41 1.51 -7.59
N PRO A 32 -0.18 2.75 -8.04
CA PRO A 32 0.66 3.00 -9.21
C PRO A 32 2.10 2.52 -9.00
N ALA A 33 2.85 2.41 -10.10
CA ALA A 33 4.28 2.14 -10.05
C ALA A 33 5.07 3.31 -9.45
N GLY A 34 6.24 2.99 -8.89
CA GLY A 34 7.12 3.96 -8.21
C GLY A 34 7.00 3.94 -6.69
N THR A 35 7.74 4.82 -6.02
CA THR A 35 7.77 4.95 -4.57
C THR A 35 6.39 5.37 -4.05
N PRO A 36 5.74 4.58 -3.18
CA PRO A 36 4.50 4.97 -2.54
C PRO A 36 4.66 6.26 -1.73
N VAL A 37 3.72 7.18 -1.89
CA VAL A 37 3.64 8.44 -1.13
C VAL A 37 2.21 8.62 -0.62
N LYS A 38 2.00 9.51 0.34
CA LYS A 38 0.70 9.71 1.01
C LYS A 38 -0.43 9.88 0.01
N SER A 39 -0.25 10.70 -1.03
CA SER A 39 -1.27 10.94 -2.07
C SER A 39 -1.62 9.68 -2.88
N THR A 40 -0.64 8.86 -3.27
CA THR A 40 -0.89 7.62 -4.02
C THR A 40 -1.52 6.54 -3.13
N MET A 41 -1.14 6.50 -1.84
CA MET A 41 -1.78 5.62 -0.87
C MET A 41 -3.23 6.03 -0.57
N SER A 42 -3.52 7.33 -0.42
CA SER A 42 -4.88 7.85 -0.27
C SER A 42 -5.74 7.47 -1.48
N ALA A 43 -5.24 7.69 -2.70
CA ALA A 43 -5.94 7.32 -3.92
C ALA A 43 -6.19 5.80 -4.00
N CYS A 44 -5.23 4.98 -3.57
CA CYS A 44 -5.38 3.53 -3.48
C CYS A 44 -6.50 3.13 -2.51
N VAL A 45 -6.56 3.74 -1.31
CA VAL A 45 -7.66 3.49 -0.36
C VAL A 45 -9.01 3.84 -0.97
N GLU A 46 -9.14 5.00 -1.62
CA GLU A 46 -10.40 5.41 -2.26
C GLU A 46 -10.81 4.48 -3.42
N ALA A 47 -9.85 4.01 -4.23
CA ALA A 47 -10.09 3.03 -5.27
C ALA A 47 -10.60 1.70 -4.70
N LEU A 48 -9.99 1.23 -3.61
CA LEU A 48 -10.41 0.01 -2.90
C LEU A 48 -11.81 0.18 -2.30
N ARG A 49 -12.13 1.35 -1.74
CA ARG A 49 -13.47 1.66 -1.21
C ARG A 49 -14.53 1.69 -2.30
N THR A 50 -14.21 2.25 -3.48
CA THR A 50 -15.08 2.23 -4.66
C THR A 50 -15.37 0.80 -5.12
N ARG A 51 -14.47 -0.15 -4.84
CA ARG A 51 -14.67 -1.59 -5.07
C ARG A 51 -15.47 -2.30 -3.97
N GLY A 52 -16.05 -1.55 -3.02
CA GLY A 52 -16.94 -2.05 -1.97
C GLY A 52 -16.23 -2.50 -0.70
N LEU A 53 -14.92 -2.26 -0.55
CA LEU A 53 -14.22 -2.58 0.69
C LEU A 53 -14.58 -1.57 1.78
N THR A 54 -14.84 -2.07 2.99
CA THR A 54 -14.91 -1.21 4.18
C THR A 54 -13.56 -0.54 4.44
N VAL A 55 -13.56 0.60 5.11
CA VAL A 55 -12.32 1.34 5.44
C VAL A 55 -11.26 0.43 6.10
N PRO A 56 -11.56 -0.39 7.14
CA PRO A 56 -10.57 -1.28 7.72
C PRO A 56 -10.05 -2.35 6.74
N ALA A 57 -10.91 -2.85 5.83
CA ALA A 57 -10.48 -3.80 4.82
C ALA A 57 -9.57 -3.14 3.77
N ALA A 58 -9.93 -1.95 3.29
CA ALA A 58 -9.14 -1.18 2.34
C ALA A 58 -7.75 -0.85 2.91
N LEU A 59 -7.65 -0.41 4.16
CA LEU A 59 -6.36 -0.14 4.83
C LEU A 59 -5.48 -1.39 4.92
N ARG A 60 -6.07 -2.56 5.23
CA ARG A 60 -5.34 -3.83 5.26
C ARG A 60 -4.82 -4.23 3.88
N VAL A 61 -5.61 -4.05 2.82
CA VAL A 61 -5.17 -4.34 1.45
C VAL A 61 -4.08 -3.36 1.01
N MET A 62 -4.31 -2.06 1.18
CA MET A 62 -3.35 -1.01 0.85
C MET A 62 -1.98 -1.24 1.50
N ARG A 63 -1.94 -1.63 2.79
CA ARG A 63 -0.69 -2.03 3.46
C ARG A 63 0.03 -3.17 2.74
N GLN A 64 -0.68 -4.20 2.27
CA GLN A 64 -0.06 -5.32 1.56
C GLN A 64 0.50 -4.89 0.20
N LEU A 65 -0.23 -4.05 -0.53
CA LEU A 65 0.20 -3.50 -1.81
C LEU A 65 1.44 -2.60 -1.66
N VAL A 66 1.47 -1.73 -0.66
CA VAL A 66 2.62 -0.88 -0.35
C VAL A 66 3.84 -1.73 0.00
N MET A 67 3.70 -2.72 0.88
CA MET A 67 4.83 -3.58 1.25
C MET A 67 5.36 -4.39 0.06
N GLU A 68 4.49 -4.87 -0.84
CA GLU A 68 4.93 -5.54 -2.07
C GLU A 68 5.73 -4.59 -2.97
N ARG A 69 5.22 -3.36 -3.18
CA ARG A 69 5.90 -2.33 -3.97
C ARG A 69 7.27 -1.98 -3.40
N LEU A 70 7.38 -1.85 -2.08
CA LEU A 70 8.64 -1.54 -1.41
C LEU A 70 9.67 -2.67 -1.53
N VAL A 71 9.24 -3.94 -1.45
CA VAL A 71 10.16 -5.07 -1.68
C VAL A 71 10.69 -5.06 -3.11
N VAL A 72 9.87 -4.75 -4.11
CA VAL A 72 10.31 -4.61 -5.51
C VAL A 72 11.31 -3.46 -5.65
N LEU A 73 11.02 -2.30 -5.07
CA LEU A 73 11.90 -1.12 -5.14
C LEU A 73 13.26 -1.37 -4.46
N ASP A 74 13.26 -2.03 -3.31
CA ASP A 74 14.47 -2.34 -2.54
C ASP A 74 15.32 -3.42 -3.24
N CYS A 75 14.71 -4.54 -3.62
CA CYS A 75 15.43 -5.71 -4.11
C CYS A 75 15.79 -5.67 -5.61
N GLU A 76 15.02 -4.96 -6.44
CA GLU A 76 15.20 -4.95 -7.90
C GLU A 76 15.68 -3.60 -8.44
N GLN A 77 15.41 -2.50 -7.73
CA GLN A 77 15.66 -1.14 -8.22
C GLN A 77 16.68 -0.37 -7.37
N GLY A 78 17.16 -0.95 -6.26
CA GLY A 78 18.16 -0.34 -5.38
C GLY A 78 17.67 0.98 -4.78
N ALA A 79 16.38 1.06 -4.44
CA ALA A 79 15.79 2.28 -3.92
C ALA A 79 16.51 2.79 -2.65
N PRO A 80 16.68 4.11 -2.49
CA PRO A 80 17.30 4.66 -1.28
C PRO A 80 16.54 4.26 -0.02
N LEU A 81 17.27 3.97 1.07
CA LEU A 81 16.65 3.64 2.36
C LEU A 81 15.67 4.73 2.83
N SER A 82 15.95 6.00 2.54
CA SER A 82 15.07 7.13 2.85
C SER A 82 13.71 7.04 2.18
N ASP A 83 13.63 6.47 0.98
CA ASP A 83 12.36 6.29 0.27
C ASP A 83 11.55 5.15 0.89
N ILE A 84 12.22 4.07 1.30
CA ILE A 84 11.58 2.96 2.00
C ILE A 84 11.03 3.42 3.36
N THR A 85 11.84 4.10 4.16
CA THR A 85 11.43 4.54 5.50
C THR A 85 10.33 5.60 5.44
N ARG A 86 10.44 6.58 4.52
CA ARG A 86 9.38 7.58 4.30
C ARG A 86 8.06 6.93 3.91
N ALA A 87 8.06 6.00 2.97
CA ALA A 87 6.84 5.32 2.55
C ALA A 87 6.18 4.53 3.71
N VAL A 88 6.97 3.88 4.56
CA VAL A 88 6.44 3.17 5.75
C VAL A 88 5.89 4.15 6.79
N THR A 89 6.53 5.30 6.99
CA THR A 89 6.03 6.35 7.88
C THR A 89 4.70 6.92 7.38
N GLU A 90 4.63 7.33 6.11
CA GLU A 90 3.42 7.89 5.51
C GLU A 90 2.27 6.88 5.49
N LEU A 91 2.57 5.59 5.27
CA LEU A 91 1.62 4.49 5.40
C LEU A 91 1.00 4.43 6.81
N ALA A 92 1.83 4.53 7.85
CA ALA A 92 1.37 4.47 9.24
C ALA A 92 0.54 5.70 9.60
N GLU A 93 0.98 6.90 9.21
CA GLU A 93 0.23 8.15 9.42
C GLU A 93 -1.14 8.10 8.75
N LEU A 94 -1.20 7.73 7.47
CA LEU A 94 -2.47 7.62 6.74
C LEU A 94 -3.42 6.61 7.41
N ALA A 95 -2.89 5.44 7.81
CA ALA A 95 -3.70 4.42 8.47
C ALA A 95 -4.26 4.91 9.81
N LEU A 96 -3.46 5.65 10.58
CA LEU A 96 -3.87 6.24 11.85
C LEU A 96 -4.93 7.31 11.64
N ASP A 97 -4.70 8.27 10.74
CA ASP A 97 -5.65 9.34 10.39
C ASP A 97 -7.02 8.76 10.02
N GLN A 98 -7.02 7.74 9.15
CA GLN A 98 -8.24 7.11 8.67
C GLN A 98 -8.96 6.27 9.72
N ALA A 99 -8.20 5.59 10.61
CA ALA A 99 -8.76 4.83 11.72
C ALA A 99 -9.39 5.75 12.78
N CYS A 100 -8.73 6.87 13.11
CA CYS A 100 -9.30 7.90 13.99
C CYS A 100 -10.59 8.47 13.43
N THR A 101 -10.59 8.83 12.14
CA THR A 101 -11.79 9.37 11.46
C THR A 101 -12.95 8.38 11.52
N LEU A 102 -12.69 7.09 11.27
CA LEU A 102 -13.72 6.05 11.37
C LEU A 102 -14.23 5.91 12.80
N ALA A 103 -13.34 5.86 13.79
CA ALA A 103 -13.74 5.70 15.18
C ALA A 103 -14.62 6.86 15.67
N PHE A 104 -14.32 8.11 15.28
CA PHE A 104 -15.18 9.24 15.60
C PHE A 104 -16.54 9.15 14.93
N ALA A 105 -16.59 8.79 13.64
CA ALA A 105 -17.87 8.61 12.95
C ALA A 105 -18.74 7.52 13.59
N ASP A 106 -18.13 6.38 13.96
CA ASP A 106 -18.83 5.28 14.63
C ASP A 106 -19.37 5.70 16.02
N LEU A 107 -18.61 6.53 16.75
CA LEU A 107 -19.03 7.07 18.05
C LEU A 107 -20.16 8.10 17.90
N ASP A 108 -20.07 9.00 16.93
CA ASP A 108 -21.09 10.00 16.66
C ASP A 108 -22.42 9.35 16.23
N GLU A 109 -22.35 8.25 15.45
CA GLU A 109 -23.54 7.48 15.07
C GLU A 109 -24.21 6.83 16.29
N LEU A 110 -23.41 6.33 17.25
CA LEU A 110 -23.91 5.60 18.41
C LEU A 110 -24.41 6.52 19.53
N TYR A 111 -23.77 7.67 19.72
CA TYR A 111 -23.99 8.54 20.89
C TYR A 111 -24.44 9.97 20.54
N GLY A 112 -24.42 10.35 19.26
CA GLY A 112 -24.62 11.73 18.81
C GLY A 112 -23.34 12.57 18.86
N ALA A 113 -23.38 13.75 18.26
CA ALA A 113 -22.25 14.68 18.29
C ALA A 113 -21.99 15.18 19.73
N PRO A 114 -20.72 15.35 20.13
CA PRO A 114 -20.34 15.84 21.45
C PRO A 114 -20.89 17.24 21.78
#